data_AF-N8WM92-F1
#
_entry.id   AF-N8WM92-F1
#
_cell.length_a   1.000
_cell.length_b   1.000
_cell.length_c   1.000
_cell.angle_alpha   90.00
_cell.angle_beta   90.00
_cell.angle_gamma   90.00
#
_symmetry.space_group_name_H-M   'P 1'
#
loop_
_entity.id
_entity.type
_entity.pdbx_description
1 polymer ?
#
loop_
_entity_poly.entity_id
_entity_poly.type
_entity_poly.pdbx_seq_one_letter_code
_entity_poly.pdbx_strand_id
1 'polypeptide(L)'
;MLTKNNPQNMPKTYDAGEMADVYSLAESDMQWMSVAIKDIRKRLKEIKTELGNNNVLGFYDLEHVVDMYQYIADNRLHHYSDETEAYQAEWEKMKGGSHNA
;
A
#
# COMPACT_ATOMS: atom_id res chain seq x y z
N MET A 1 -41.73 -16.24 18.34
CA MET A 1 -41.74 -15.61 17.01
C MET A 1 -40.34 -15.72 16.44
N LEU A 2 -40.16 -16.41 15.31
CA LEU A 2 -38.88 -16.47 14.60
C LEU A 2 -38.82 -15.26 13.66
N THR A 3 -37.97 -14.28 13.98
CA THR A 3 -37.67 -13.17 13.08
C THR A 3 -36.92 -13.71 11.87
N LYS A 4 -37.57 -13.67 10.70
CA LYS A 4 -36.92 -13.90 9.41
C LYS A 4 -35.94 -12.75 9.18
N ASN A 5 -34.64 -13.02 9.31
CA ASN A 5 -33.59 -12.08 8.91
C ASN A 5 -33.71 -11.88 7.39
N ASN A 6 -34.07 -10.67 6.97
CA ASN A 6 -34.16 -10.32 5.56
C ASN A 6 -32.73 -10.23 5.00
N PRO A 7 -32.35 -11.02 3.97
CA PRO A 7 -30.95 -11.07 3.49
C PRO A 7 -30.42 -9.73 2.97
N GLN A 8 -31.29 -8.75 2.71
CA GLN A 8 -30.90 -7.39 2.30
C GLN A 8 -30.30 -6.51 3.41
N ASN A 9 -30.30 -6.94 4.68
CA ASN A 9 -29.77 -6.15 5.81
C ASN A 9 -28.51 -6.76 6.47
N MET A 10 -27.87 -7.75 5.86
CA MET A 10 -26.61 -8.27 6.40
C MET A 10 -25.43 -7.36 6.00
N PRO A 11 -24.49 -7.07 6.92
CA PRO A 11 -23.25 -6.40 6.57
C PRO A 11 -22.55 -7.16 5.43
N LYS A 12 -21.99 -6.44 4.45
CA LYS A 12 -21.12 -7.06 3.46
C LYS A 12 -19.94 -7.69 4.20
N THR A 13 -19.70 -8.97 3.93
CA THR A 13 -18.52 -9.70 4.36
C THR A 13 -17.61 -9.84 3.16
N TYR A 14 -16.30 -9.79 3.38
CA TYR A 14 -15.30 -9.99 2.35
C TYR A 14 -14.61 -11.33 2.57
N ASP A 15 -14.40 -12.09 1.50
CA ASP A 15 -13.62 -13.32 1.58
C ASP A 15 -12.10 -13.07 1.43
N ALA A 16 -11.29 -14.10 1.67
CA ALA A 16 -9.85 -14.00 1.59
C ALA A 16 -9.34 -13.63 0.18
N GLY A 17 -10.07 -14.02 -0.87
CA GLY A 17 -9.74 -13.64 -2.24
C GLY A 17 -9.96 -12.14 -2.48
N GLU A 18 -11.11 -11.61 -2.06
CA GLU A 18 -11.43 -10.18 -2.15
C GLU A 18 -10.44 -9.34 -1.33
N MET A 19 -10.02 -9.81 -0.15
CA MET A 19 -9.00 -9.12 0.65
C MET A 19 -7.62 -9.16 -0.03
N ALA A 20 -7.20 -10.30 -0.59
CA ALA A 20 -5.95 -10.41 -1.34
C ALA A 20 -5.91 -9.44 -2.53
N ASP A 21 -7.02 -9.31 -3.26
CA ASP A 21 -7.13 -8.38 -4.39
C ASP A 21 -6.94 -6.92 -3.94
N VAL A 22 -7.62 -6.50 -2.87
CA VAL A 22 -7.53 -5.13 -2.34
C VAL A 22 -6.12 -4.81 -1.82
N TYR A 23 -5.51 -5.74 -1.08
CA TYR A 23 -4.16 -5.54 -0.55
C TYR A 23 -3.10 -5.53 -1.66
N SER A 24 -3.26 -6.35 -2.71
CA SER A 24 -2.32 -6.33 -3.85
C SER A 24 -2.38 -5.03 -4.65
N LEU A 25 -3.57 -4.42 -4.75
CA LEU A 25 -3.74 -3.10 -5.35
C LEU A 25 -3.06 -2.03 -4.48
N ALA A 26 -3.27 -2.08 -3.17
CA ALA A 26 -2.65 -1.14 -2.23
C ALA A 26 -1.11 -1.28 -2.22
N GLU A 27 -0.59 -2.51 -2.32
CA GLU A 27 0.83 -2.80 -2.49
C GLU A 27 1.37 -2.11 -3.77
N SER A 28 0.71 -2.34 -4.90
CA SER A 28 1.07 -1.74 -6.20
C SER A 28 1.10 -0.21 -6.14
N ASP A 29 0.09 0.40 -5.52
CA ASP A 29 0.03 1.85 -5.32
C ASP A 29 1.22 2.37 -4.52
N MET A 30 1.63 1.66 -3.47
CA MET A 30 2.79 2.04 -2.66
C MET A 30 4.12 1.81 -3.39
N GLN A 31 4.22 0.81 -4.25
CA GLN A 31 5.37 0.65 -5.15
C GLN A 31 5.50 1.86 -6.09
N TRP A 32 4.42 2.28 -6.73
CA TRP A 32 4.42 3.46 -7.60
C TRP A 32 4.72 4.75 -6.83
N MET A 33 4.19 4.89 -5.61
CA MET A 33 4.50 6.01 -4.74
C MET A 33 5.99 6.07 -4.40
N SER A 34 6.60 4.93 -4.04
CA SER A 34 8.04 4.83 -3.76
C SER A 34 8.88 5.25 -4.99
N VAL A 35 8.47 4.85 -6.20
CA VAL A 35 9.12 5.27 -7.46
C VAL A 35 8.99 6.77 -7.68
N ALA A 36 7.79 7.34 -7.52
CA ALA A 36 7.55 8.77 -7.70
C ALA A 36 8.38 9.62 -6.72
N ILE A 37 8.44 9.22 -5.45
CA ILE A 37 9.23 9.91 -4.43
C ILE A 37 10.73 9.85 -4.74
N LYS A 38 11.23 8.71 -5.23
CA LYS A 38 12.61 8.57 -5.69
C LYS A 38 12.94 9.52 -6.85
N ASP A 39 12.03 9.68 -7.81
CA ASP A 39 12.18 10.64 -8.92
C ASP A 39 12.20 12.09 -8.40
N ILE A 40 11.27 12.45 -7.50
CA ILE A 40 11.24 13.78 -6.86
C ILE A 40 12.56 14.06 -6.13
N ARG A 41 13.05 13.10 -5.34
CA ARG A 41 14.33 13.22 -4.62
C ARG A 41 15.49 13.46 -5.57
N LYS A 42 15.52 12.78 -6.72
CA LYS A 42 16.55 12.95 -7.75
C LYS A 42 16.50 14.37 -8.32
N ARG A 43 15.33 14.83 -8.78
CA ARG A 43 15.15 16.18 -9.34
C ARG A 43 15.47 17.27 -8.34
N LEU A 44 15.12 17.07 -7.07
CA LEU A 44 15.45 18.01 -5.99
C LEU A 44 16.97 18.20 -5.87
N LYS A 45 17.74 17.10 -5.95
CA LYS A 45 19.21 17.15 -5.94
C LYS A 45 19.77 17.88 -7.17
N GLU A 46 19.24 17.60 -8.35
CA GLU A 46 19.65 18.27 -9.59
C GLU A 46 19.44 19.79 -9.50
N ILE A 47 18.26 20.22 -9.06
CA ILE A 47 17.92 21.64 -8.88
C ILE A 47 18.82 22.30 -7.80
N LYS A 48 19.08 21.60 -6.70
CA LYS A 48 20.00 22.08 -5.64
C LYS A 48 21.42 22.28 -6.18
N THR A 49 21.89 21.37 -7.03
CA THR A 49 23.19 21.51 -7.69
C THR A 49 23.24 22.71 -8.63
N GLU A 50 22.19 22.95 -9.42
CA GLU A 50 22.10 24.10 -10.33
C GLU A 50 22.03 25.45 -9.61
N LEU A 51 21.30 25.52 -8.48
CA LEU A 51 21.13 26.75 -7.71
C LEU A 51 22.26 27.03 -6.71
N GLY A 52 23.13 26.05 -6.44
CA GLY A 52 24.24 26.17 -5.50
C GLY A 52 23.80 26.41 -4.06
N ASN A 53 24.45 27.33 -3.36
CA ASN A 53 24.15 27.65 -1.95
C ASN A 53 22.96 28.62 -1.76
N ASN A 54 22.17 28.85 -2.80
CA ASN A 54 20.95 29.65 -2.67
C ASN A 54 19.87 28.83 -1.94
N ASN A 55 19.33 29.38 -0.84
CA ASN A 55 18.23 28.80 -0.06
C ASN A 55 18.50 27.40 0.53
N VAL A 56 19.65 27.21 1.18
CA VAL A 56 20.04 25.94 1.82
C VAL A 56 18.97 25.39 2.78
N LEU A 57 18.34 26.27 3.58
CA LEU A 57 17.31 25.89 4.54
C LEU A 57 16.05 25.34 3.85
N GLY A 58 15.59 26.00 2.78
CA GLY A 58 14.43 25.51 2.03
C GLY A 58 14.66 24.13 1.39
N PHE A 59 15.87 23.86 0.89
CA PHE A 59 16.20 22.52 0.39
C PHE A 59 16.26 21.48 1.50
N TYR A 60 16.81 21.84 2.66
CA TYR A 60 16.84 20.94 3.81
C TYR A 60 15.42 20.52 4.24
N ASP A 61 14.50 21.48 4.33
CA ASP A 61 13.11 21.21 4.69
C ASP A 61 12.42 20.30 3.64
N LEU A 62 12.64 20.57 2.35
CA LEU A 62 12.10 19.75 1.27
C LEU A 62 12.67 18.32 1.25
N GLU A 63 13.98 18.17 1.46
CA GLU A 63 14.64 16.87 1.57
C GLU A 63 14.01 16.06 2.73
N HIS A 64 13.77 16.71 3.87
CA HIS A 64 13.19 16.03 5.02
C HIS A 64 11.74 15.57 4.78
N VAL A 65 10.93 16.39 4.11
CA VAL A 65 9.55 16.01 3.72
C VAL A 65 9.55 14.83 2.76
N VAL A 66 10.46 14.84 1.77
CA VAL A 66 10.62 13.73 0.81
C VAL A 66 11.02 12.44 1.53
N ASP A 67 11.91 12.51 2.51
CA ASP A 67 12.34 11.35 3.30
C ASP A 67 11.22 10.81 4.20
N MET A 68 10.42 11.70 4.80
CA MET A 68 9.23 11.30 5.56
C MET A 68 8.22 10.54 4.69
N TYR A 69 7.91 11.04 3.49
CA TYR A 69 6.99 10.35 2.59
C TYR A 69 7.55 9.02 2.07
N GLN A 70 8.85 8.95 1.82
CA GLN A 70 9.51 7.70 1.45
C GLN A 70 9.34 6.65 2.55
N TYR A 71 9.59 7.02 3.80
CA TYR A 71 9.40 6.13 4.95
C TYR A 71 7.95 5.61 5.03
N ILE A 72 6.96 6.48 4.84
CA ILE A 72 5.54 6.08 4.85
C ILE A 72 5.23 5.12 3.69
N ALA A 73 5.71 5.42 2.48
CA ALA A 73 5.48 4.57 1.31
C ALA A 73 6.08 3.18 1.51
N ASP A 74 7.33 3.09 1.98
CA ASP A 74 8.02 1.82 2.19
C ASP A 74 7.39 1.02 3.36
N ASN A 75 7.00 1.70 4.45
CA ASN A 75 6.32 1.04 5.57
C ASN A 75 4.97 0.44 5.16
N ARG A 76 4.16 1.19 4.42
CA ARG A 76 2.86 0.72 3.91
C ARG A 76 3.03 -0.36 2.85
N LEU A 77 4.05 -0.24 1.99
CA LEU A 77 4.39 -1.26 1.01
C LEU A 77 4.64 -2.60 1.69
N HIS A 78 5.51 -2.64 2.70
CA HIS A 78 5.76 -3.87 3.45
C HIS A 78 4.49 -4.43 4.08
N HIS A 79 3.71 -3.59 4.75
CA HIS A 79 2.45 -4.04 5.35
C HIS A 79 1.49 -4.66 4.33
N TYR A 80 1.28 -4.00 3.17
CA TYR A 80 0.36 -4.53 2.16
C TYR A 80 0.90 -5.75 1.42
N SER A 81 2.21 -5.87 1.29
CA SER A 81 2.87 -7.08 0.77
C SER A 81 2.62 -8.26 1.71
N ASP A 82 2.87 -8.08 3.02
CA ASP A 82 2.62 -9.10 4.05
C ASP A 82 1.15 -9.56 4.08
N GLU A 83 0.21 -8.61 4.01
CA GLU A 83 -1.23 -8.93 3.99
C GLU A 83 -1.65 -9.62 2.69
N THR A 84 -1.11 -9.20 1.54
CA THR A 84 -1.37 -9.86 0.25
C THR A 84 -0.94 -11.32 0.30
N GLU A 85 0.28 -11.59 0.77
CA GLU A 85 0.78 -12.96 0.93
C GLU A 85 -0.09 -13.78 1.89
N ALA A 86 -0.49 -13.20 3.03
CA ALA A 86 -1.30 -13.87 4.04
C ALA A 86 -2.69 -14.27 3.50
N TYR A 87 -3.42 -13.32 2.91
CA TYR A 87 -4.75 -13.58 2.35
C TYR A 87 -4.71 -14.49 1.13
N GLN A 88 -3.68 -14.39 0.30
CA GLN A 88 -3.50 -15.30 -0.83
C GLN A 88 -3.26 -16.73 -0.34
N ALA A 89 -2.46 -16.93 0.71
CA ALA A 89 -2.24 -18.24 1.31
C ALA A 89 -3.52 -18.81 1.97
N GLU A 90 -4.34 -17.97 2.59
CA GLU A 90 -5.66 -18.37 3.13
C GLU A 90 -6.59 -18.80 1.99
N TRP A 91 -6.68 -18.00 0.93
CA TRP A 91 -7.52 -18.26 -0.23
C TRP A 91 -7.17 -19.58 -0.93
N GLU A 92 -5.88 -19.87 -1.11
CA GLU A 92 -5.42 -21.14 -1.70
C GLU A 92 -5.77 -22.35 -0.82
N LYS A 93 -5.71 -22.23 0.51
CA LYS A 93 -6.16 -23.30 1.43
C LYS A 93 -7.66 -23.54 1.31
N MET A 94 -8.46 -22.48 1.17
CA MET A 94 -9.92 -22.59 0.97
C MET A 94 -10.26 -23.31 -0.33
N LYS A 95 -9.53 -23.04 -1.42
CA LYS A 95 -9.69 -23.76 -2.70
C LYS A 95 -9.29 -25.23 -2.58
N GLY A 96 -8.18 -25.53 -1.92
CA GLY A 96 -7.65 -26.90 -1.75
C GLY A 96 -8.50 -27.79 -0.83
N GLY A 97 -9.26 -27.21 0.10
CA GLY A 97 -10.14 -27.94 1.01
C GLY A 97 -11.41 -28.50 0.33
N SER A 98 -11.81 -27.97 -0.82
CA SER A 98 -13.05 -28.39 -1.51
C SER A 98 -12.91 -29.67 -2.34
N HIS A 99 -11.71 -30.26 -2.43
CA HIS A 99 -11.44 -31.46 -3.25
C HIS A 99 -11.37 -32.78 -2.46
N ASN A 100 -11.54 -32.76 -1.14
CA ASN A 100 -11.47 -33.94 -0.26
C ASN A 100 -12.72 -34.13 0.60
N ALA A 101 -13.92 -33.97 0.03
CA ALA A 101 -15.20 -34.29 0.67
C ALA A 101 -16.11 -35.10 -0.26
#